data_AF-A0A9E2APH5-F1
#
_entry.id   AF-A0A9E2APH5-F1
#
_cell.length_a   1.000
_cell.length_b   1.000
_cell.length_c   1.000
_cell.angle_alpha   90.00
_cell.angle_beta   90.00
_cell.angle_gamma   90.00
#
_symmetry.space_group_name_H-M   'P 1'
#
loop_
_entity.id
_entity.type
_entity.pdbx_description
1 polymer ?
#
loop_
_entity_poly.entity_id
_entity_poly.type
_entity_poly.pdbx_seq_one_letter_code
_entity_poly.pdbx_strand_id
1 'polypeptide(L)'
;MKAIDGIIISCVVIALIIGAGFIYPGQGQELIAYKSSGISGIFKRVLVFAIPGAFILFGIRFFIFQLLVREEDIPSTWRLLFGSCIFALIPSILGSLYFFQYS
;
A
#
# COMPACT_ATOMS: atom_id res chain seq x y z
N MET A 1 -10.38 8.85 17.89
CA MET A 1 -10.55 8.33 16.51
C MET A 1 -9.43 8.69 15.56
N LYS A 2 -9.04 9.97 15.40
CA LYS A 2 -7.89 10.35 14.53
C LYS A 2 -6.61 9.56 14.85
N ALA A 3 -6.37 9.26 16.13
CA ALA A 3 -5.26 8.41 16.57
C ALA A 3 -5.37 6.95 16.08
N ILE A 4 -6.55 6.33 16.14
CA ILE A 4 -6.77 4.95 15.69
C ILE A 4 -6.63 4.86 14.17
N ASP A 5 -7.23 5.80 13.44
CA ASP A 5 -7.07 5.90 11.98
C ASP A 5 -5.60 6.06 11.58
N GLY A 6 -4.86 6.92 12.30
CA GLY A 6 -3.42 7.09 12.12
C GLY A 6 -2.60 5.83 12.39
N ILE A 7 -2.94 5.06 13.44
CA ILE A 7 -2.26 3.78 13.74
C ILE A 7 -2.50 2.78 12.61
N ILE A 8 -3.73 2.64 12.12
CA ILE A 8 -4.07 1.70 11.05
C ILE A 8 -3.33 2.08 9.76
N ILE A 9 -3.38 3.35 9.38
CA ILE A 9 -2.66 3.87 8.21
C ILE A 9 -1.17 3.56 8.36
N SER A 10 -0.58 3.84 9.53
CA SER A 10 0.85 3.59 9.78
C SER A 10 1.20 2.10 9.66
N CYS A 11 0.39 1.21 10.23
CA CYS A 11 0.61 -0.24 10.13
C CYS A 11 0.56 -0.73 8.68
N VAL A 12 -0.43 -0.29 7.90
CA VAL A 12 -0.54 -0.68 6.49
C VAL A 12 0.58 -0.09 5.65
N VAL A 13 0.96 1.17 5.90
CA VAL A 13 2.08 1.84 5.23
C VAL A 13 3.38 1.07 5.48
N ILE A 14 3.68 0.71 6.73
CA ILE A 14 4.88 -0.08 7.07
C ILE A 14 4.85 -1.44 6.38
N ALA A 15 3.72 -2.15 6.42
CA ALA A 15 3.56 -3.44 5.76
C ALA A 15 3.79 -3.34 4.24
N LEU A 16 3.31 -2.27 3.60
CA LEU A 16 3.51 -2.04 2.17
C LEU A 16 4.96 -1.70 1.83
N ILE A 17 5.64 -0.89 2.65
CA ILE A 17 7.07 -0.59 2.45
C ILE A 17 7.88 -1.89 2.55
N ILE A 18 7.63 -2.73 3.55
CA ILE A 18 8.35 -4.00 3.73
C ILE A 18 8.01 -4.97 2.60
N GLY A 19 6.73 -5.13 2.27
CA GLY A 19 6.27 -6.00 1.20
C GLY A 19 6.87 -5.61 -0.15
N ALA A 20 6.66 -4.36 -0.56
CA ALA A 20 7.18 -3.86 -1.82
C ALA A 20 8.71 -3.76 -1.82
N GLY A 21 9.36 -3.51 -0.67
CA GLY A 21 10.80 -3.36 -0.55
C GLY A 21 11.60 -4.66 -0.57
N PHE A 22 11.06 -5.74 0.00
CA PHE A 22 11.88 -6.91 0.33
C PHE A 22 11.27 -8.24 -0.14
N ILE A 23 9.96 -8.30 -0.41
CA ILE A 23 9.31 -9.57 -0.77
C ILE A 23 9.36 -9.75 -2.28
N TYR A 24 10.11 -10.74 -2.75
CA TYR A 24 10.03 -11.21 -4.14
C TYR A 24 10.08 -12.74 -4.15
N PRO A 25 9.05 -13.41 -4.71
CA PRO A 25 8.96 -14.87 -4.66
C PRO A 25 9.85 -15.58 -5.69
N GLY A 26 10.35 -14.88 -6.72
CA GLY A 26 11.24 -15.46 -7.74
C GLY A 26 12.69 -15.55 -7.27
N GLN A 27 13.49 -16.42 -7.89
CA GLN A 27 14.90 -16.64 -7.52
C GLN A 27 15.86 -16.47 -8.70
N GLY A 28 17.11 -16.08 -8.38
CA GLY A 28 18.24 -16.09 -9.31
C GLY A 28 18.00 -15.30 -10.60
N GLN A 29 17.85 -16.00 -11.72
CA GLN A 29 17.71 -15.40 -13.05
C GLN A 29 16.41 -14.60 -13.23
N GLU A 30 15.31 -15.01 -12.60
CA GLU A 30 14.03 -14.28 -12.68
C GLU A 30 14.13 -12.89 -12.06
N LEU A 31 14.85 -12.78 -10.94
CA LEU A 31 15.09 -11.51 -10.26
C LEU A 31 15.93 -10.56 -11.14
N ILE A 32 16.96 -11.09 -11.81
CA ILE A 32 17.82 -10.31 -12.70
C ILE A 32 17.02 -9.82 -13.91
N ALA A 33 16.24 -10.70 -14.54
CA ALA A 33 15.36 -10.35 -15.66
C ALA A 33 14.28 -9.34 -15.25
N TYR A 34 13.76 -9.46 -14.02
CA TYR A 34 12.80 -8.51 -13.49
C TYR A 34 13.44 -7.14 -13.23
N LYS A 35 14.66 -7.08 -12.68
CA LYS A 35 15.37 -5.81 -12.47
C LYS A 35 15.78 -5.14 -13.77
N SER A 36 16.18 -5.92 -14.78
CA SER A 36 16.55 -5.37 -16.10
C SER A 36 15.38 -4.75 -16.86
N SER A 37 14.13 -5.08 -16.49
CA SER A 37 12.93 -4.45 -17.03
C SER A 37 12.72 -2.99 -16.57
N GLY A 38 13.54 -2.50 -15.62
CA GLY A 38 13.62 -1.10 -15.22
C GLY A 38 12.28 -0.51 -14.79
N ILE A 39 11.85 0.57 -15.45
CA ILE A 39 10.61 1.29 -15.12
C ILE A 39 9.37 0.39 -15.23
N SER A 40 9.33 -0.52 -16.22
CA SER A 40 8.20 -1.45 -16.38
C SER A 40 8.10 -2.41 -15.19
N GLY A 41 9.24 -2.88 -14.69
CA GLY A 41 9.32 -3.72 -13.50
C GLY A 41 8.85 -2.99 -12.24
N ILE A 42 9.32 -1.76 -12.03
CA ILE A 42 8.89 -0.91 -10.92
C ILE A 42 7.38 -0.72 -10.97
N PHE A 43 6.82 -0.36 -12.13
CA PHE A 43 5.38 -0.11 -12.27
C PHE A 43 4.55 -1.37 -11.95
N LYS A 44 4.95 -2.54 -12.46
CA LYS A 44 4.29 -3.81 -12.14
C LYS A 44 4.31 -4.09 -10.64
N ARG A 45 5.46 -3.88 -9.99
CA ARG A 45 5.59 -4.07 -8.54
C ARG A 45 4.68 -3.14 -7.76
N VAL A 46 4.68 -1.86 -8.12
CA VAL A 46 3.82 -0.84 -7.50
C VAL A 46 2.36 -1.26 -7.60
N LEU A 47 1.89 -1.72 -8.76
CA LEU A 47 0.50 -2.17 -8.91
C LEU A 47 0.17 -3.39 -8.04
N VAL A 48 1.08 -4.36 -7.95
CA VAL A 48 0.90 -5.59 -7.15
C VAL A 48 0.71 -5.28 -5.67
N PHE A 49 1.39 -4.26 -5.13
CA PHE A 49 1.28 -3.90 -3.72
C PHE A 49 0.27 -2.77 -3.45
N ALA A 50 0.20 -1.75 -4.31
CA ALA A 50 -0.65 -0.59 -4.10
C ALA A 50 -2.14 -0.92 -4.21
N ILE A 51 -2.54 -1.77 -5.17
CA ILE A 51 -3.97 -2.10 -5.35
C ILE A 51 -4.48 -2.88 -4.13
N PRO A 52 -3.91 -4.02 -3.73
CA PRO A 52 -4.37 -4.73 -2.55
C PRO A 52 -4.24 -3.90 -1.27
N GLY A 53 -3.15 -3.13 -1.13
CA GLY A 53 -2.95 -2.22 -0.01
C GLY A 53 -4.06 -1.18 0.14
N ALA A 54 -4.48 -0.57 -0.98
CA ALA A 54 -5.57 0.39 -1.00
C ALA A 54 -6.90 -0.24 -0.59
N PHE A 55 -7.20 -1.44 -1.11
CA PHE A 55 -8.43 -2.17 -0.75
C PHE A 55 -8.45 -2.60 0.72
N ILE A 56 -7.34 -3.12 1.25
CA ILE A 56 -7.23 -3.52 2.66
C ILE A 56 -7.41 -2.30 3.56
N LEU A 57 -6.68 -1.21 3.27
CA LEU A 57 -6.76 0.00 4.07
C LEU A 57 -8.16 0.62 4.02
N PHE A 58 -8.77 0.67 2.84
CA PHE A 58 -10.15 1.13 2.68
C PHE A 58 -11.12 0.26 3.46
N GLY A 59 -11.04 -1.07 3.34
CA GLY A 59 -11.94 -2.00 4.01
C GLY A 59 -11.87 -1.90 5.53
N ILE A 60 -10.66 -1.87 6.10
CA ILE A 60 -10.45 -1.73 7.55
C ILE A 60 -11.00 -0.38 8.04
N ARG A 61 -10.65 0.72 7.35
CA ARG A 61 -11.12 2.06 7.72
C ARG A 61 -12.63 2.13 7.60
N PHE A 62 -13.22 1.67 6.50
CA PHE A 62 -14.67 1.68 6.28
C PHE A 62 -15.41 0.92 7.39
N PHE A 63 -14.94 -0.29 7.72
CA PHE A 63 -15.53 -1.09 8.79
C PHE A 63 -15.44 -0.40 10.15
N ILE A 64 -14.31 0.23 10.46
CA ILE A 64 -14.11 0.96 11.73
C ILE A 64 -14.97 2.22 11.80
N PHE A 65 -15.07 2.97 10.70
CA PHE A 65 -15.94 4.14 10.62
C PHE A 65 -17.42 3.75 10.78
N GLN A 66 -17.86 2.64 10.20
CA GLN A 66 -19.23 2.15 10.36
C GLN A 66 -19.53 1.66 11.78
N LEU A 67 -18.57 1.02 12.46
CA LEU A 67 -18.78 0.45 13.79
C LEU A 67 -18.64 1.45 14.94
N LEU A 68 -17.70 2.39 14.84
CA LEU A 68 -17.26 3.20 15.99
C LEU A 68 -17.67 4.66 15.90
N VAL A 69 -18.33 5.10 14.82
CA VAL A 69 -18.58 6.52 14.54
C VAL A 69 -20.07 6.77 14.40
N ARG A 70 -20.54 7.87 14.99
CA ARG A 70 -21.92 8.36 14.80
C ARG A 70 -22.08 8.88 13.37
N GLU A 71 -23.25 8.68 12.75
CA GLU A 71 -23.51 8.96 11.33
C GLU A 71 -23.07 10.36 10.86
N GLU A 72 -23.10 11.35 11.75
CA GLU A 72 -22.76 12.75 11.46
C GLU A 72 -21.27 12.99 11.17
N ASP A 73 -20.37 12.09 11.60
CA ASP A 73 -18.91 12.25 11.48
C ASP A 73 -18.26 11.27 10.46
N ILE A 74 -19.07 10.50 9.72
CA ILE A 74 -18.55 9.50 8.78
C ILE A 74 -17.96 10.21 7.54
N PRO A 75 -16.65 10.04 7.24
CA PRO A 75 -16.07 10.58 6.03
C PRO A 75 -16.76 9.97 4.81
N SER A 76 -16.98 10.78 3.76
CA SER A 76 -17.58 10.25 2.53
C SER A 76 -16.77 9.07 1.98
N THR A 77 -17.47 8.03 1.52
CA THR A 77 -16.85 6.80 1.01
C THR A 77 -15.77 7.08 -0.04
N TRP A 78 -16.03 8.05 -0.92
CA TRP A 78 -15.06 8.52 -1.92
C TRP A 78 -13.80 9.12 -1.31
N ARG A 79 -13.90 9.95 -0.27
CA ARG A 79 -12.73 10.50 0.43
C ARG A 79 -11.93 9.40 1.12
N LEU A 80 -12.63 8.42 1.70
CA LEU A 80 -12.00 7.28 2.37
C LEU A 80 -11.23 6.41 1.37
N LEU A 81 -11.84 6.12 0.22
CA LEU A 81 -11.22 5.35 -0.87
C LEU A 81 -10.01 6.09 -1.43
N PHE A 82 -10.17 7.36 -1.80
CA PHE A 82 -9.09 8.16 -2.39
C PHE A 82 -7.90 8.32 -1.45
N GLY A 83 -8.17 8.60 -0.16
CA GLY A 83 -7.13 8.65 0.85
C GLY A 83 -6.39 7.32 0.97
N SER A 84 -7.12 6.20 0.96
CA SER A 84 -6.52 4.86 1.06
C SER A 84 -5.66 4.52 -0.17
N CYS A 85 -6.07 4.94 -1.37
CA CYS A 85 -5.26 4.83 -2.58
C CYS A 85 -3.93 5.60 -2.46
N ILE A 86 -3.97 6.86 -1.99
CA ILE A 86 -2.76 7.66 -1.81
C ILE A 86 -1.82 7.01 -0.79
N PHE A 87 -2.36 6.63 0.38
CA PHE A 87 -1.58 6.01 1.44
C PHE A 87 -1.03 4.63 1.08
N ALA A 88 -1.61 3.93 0.09
CA ALA A 88 -1.04 2.69 -0.41
C ALA A 88 -0.04 2.89 -1.54
N LEU A 89 -0.27 3.87 -2.41
CA LEU A 89 0.54 4.12 -3.61
C LEU A 89 1.94 4.65 -3.25
N ILE A 90 2.02 5.67 -2.39
CA ILE A 90 3.30 6.30 -2.01
C ILE A 90 4.28 5.27 -1.41
N PRO A 91 3.94 4.51 -0.36
CA PRO A 91 4.85 3.50 0.19
C PRO A 91 5.15 2.37 -0.77
N SER A 92 4.22 2.00 -1.66
CA SER A 92 4.45 0.98 -2.68
C SER A 92 5.47 1.43 -3.72
N ILE A 93 5.46 2.72 -4.11
CA ILE A 93 6.50 3.34 -4.96
C ILE A 93 7.83 3.34 -4.24
N LEU A 94 7.88 3.85 -2.99
CA LEU A 94 9.12 3.93 -2.22
C LEU A 94 9.74 2.55 -1.99
N GLY A 95 8.95 1.56 -1.57
CA GLY A 95 9.41 0.19 -1.41
C GLY A 95 9.87 -0.42 -2.74
N SER A 96 9.13 -0.21 -3.82
CA SER A 96 9.54 -0.73 -5.14
C SER A 96 10.84 -0.10 -5.64
N LEU A 97 11.04 1.21 -5.44
CA LEU A 97 12.30 1.87 -5.77
C LEU A 97 13.46 1.32 -4.94
N TYR A 98 13.24 1.13 -3.64
CA TYR A 98 14.24 0.52 -2.76
C TYR A 98 14.62 -0.89 -3.22
N PHE A 99 13.65 -1.72 -3.57
CA PHE A 99 13.89 -3.08 -4.08
C PHE A 99 14.75 -3.11 -5.35
N PHE A 100 14.51 -2.18 -6.28
CA PHE A 100 15.28 -2.12 -7.52
C PHE A 100 16.68 -1.54 -7.34
N GLN A 101 16.90 -0.68 -6.34
CA GLN A 101 18.18 -0.04 -6.09
C GLN A 101 19.11 -0.82 -5.16
N TYR A 102 18.56 -1.51 -4.15
CA TYR A 102 19.35 -2.00 -3.00
C TYR A 102 19.16 -3.48 -2.64
N SER A 103 18.09 -4.14 -3.08
CA SER A 103 18.00 -5.62 -3.02
C SER A 103 18.64 -6.24 -4.24
#